data_AF-A0A1G4WTF2-F1
#
_entry.id   AF-A0A1G4WTF2-F1
#
_cell.length_a   1.000
_cell.length_b   1.000
_cell.length_c   1.000
_cell.angle_alpha   90.00
_cell.angle_beta   90.00
_cell.angle_gamma   90.00
#
_symmetry.space_group_name_H-M   'P 1'
#
loop_
_entity.id
_entity.type
_entity.pdbx_description
1 polymer ?
#
loop_
_entity_poly.entity_id
_entity_poly.type
_entity_poly.pdbx_seq_one_letter_code
_entity_poly.pdbx_strand_id
1 'polypeptide(L)' 'MIAPAAFELDDLDGRAAPVSEVVSIEQQRLVREAARSCPERAIHLADDPDTAADAPHTPDGGDHGEH' A
#
# COMPACT_ATOMS: atom_id res chain seq x y z
N MET A 1 -1.23 -11.99 12.47
CA MET A 1 -1.10 -10.67 11.83
C MET A 1 0.28 -10.10 12.19
N ILE A 2 1.03 -9.56 11.23
CA ILE A 2 2.44 -9.13 11.40
C ILE A 2 2.57 -7.72 12.02
N ALA A 3 1.58 -6.84 11.80
CA ALA A 3 1.57 -5.47 12.33
C ALA A 3 0.29 -5.17 13.15
N PRO A 4 0.03 -5.88 14.27
CA PRO A 4 -1.22 -5.76 15.01
C PRO A 4 -1.46 -4.39 15.67
N ALA A 5 -0.42 -3.56 15.79
CA ALA A 5 -0.52 -2.20 16.30
C ALA A 5 -0.84 -1.17 15.19
N ALA A 6 -0.79 -1.57 13.92
CA ALA A 6 -1.08 -0.71 12.77
C ALA A 6 -2.44 -1.03 12.14
N PHE A 7 -3.01 -2.19 12.44
CA PHE A 7 -4.28 -2.64 11.92
C PHE A 7 -5.16 -3.16 13.04
N GLU A 8 -6.43 -2.78 13.02
CA GLU A 8 -7.48 -3.38 13.83
C GLU A 8 -8.25 -4.40 12.99
N LEU A 9 -8.79 -5.42 13.65
CA LEU A 9 -9.67 -6.40 13.02
C LEU A 9 -11.10 -6.05 13.39
N ASP A 10 -11.93 -5.95 12.38
CA ASP A 10 -13.37 -5.84 12.55
C ASP A 10 -13.94 -7.18 13.06
N ASP A 11 -14.70 -7.14 14.16
CA ASP A 11 -15.27 -8.33 14.79
C ASP A 11 -16.44 -8.94 13.99
N LEU A 12 -17.04 -8.18 13.07
CA LEU A 12 -18.22 -8.60 12.30
C LEU A 12 -17.82 -9.45 11.10
N ASP A 13 -16.89 -8.95 10.28
CA ASP A 13 -16.46 -9.58 9.02
C ASP A 13 -15.00 -10.05 9.04
N GLY A 14 -14.25 -9.81 10.13
CA GLY A 14 -12.85 -10.21 10.25
C GLY A 14 -11.89 -9.43 9.35
N ARG A 15 -12.33 -8.26 8.82
CA ARG A 15 -11.51 -7.44 7.93
C ARG A 15 -10.51 -6.61 8.73
N ALA A 16 -9.28 -6.54 8.23
CA ALA A 16 -8.26 -5.68 8.80
C ALA A 16 -8.38 -4.25 8.23
N ALA A 17 -8.42 -3.24 9.10
CA ALA A 17 -8.43 -1.83 8.73
C ALA A 17 -7.26 -1.09 9.41
N PRO A 18 -6.65 -0.09 8.76
CA PRO A 18 -5.57 0.68 9.38
C PRO A 18 -6.12 1.56 10.51
N VAL A 19 -5.46 1.54 11.68
CA VAL A 19 -5.87 2.36 12.85
C VAL A 19 -5.47 3.84 12.69
N SER A 20 -4.57 4.13 11.76
CA SER A 20 -4.05 5.47 11.44
C SER A 20 -3.62 5.50 9.98
N GLU A 21 -3.87 6.62 9.30
CA GLU A 21 -3.41 6.85 7.93
C GLU A 21 -1.89 7.10 7.86
N VAL A 22 -1.30 7.56 8.97
CA VAL A 22 0.14 7.81 9.08
C VAL A 22 0.79 6.71 9.90
N VAL A 23 1.80 6.07 9.30
CA VAL A 23 2.56 5.00 9.94
C VAL A 23 3.85 5.57 10.54
N SER A 24 4.05 5.33 11.84
CA SER A 24 5.29 5.73 12.53
C SER A 24 6.51 5.00 11.95
N ILE A 25 7.69 5.61 12.02
CA ILE A 25 8.93 5.02 11.47
C ILE A 25 9.20 3.62 12.04
N GLU A 26 8.92 3.41 13.32
CA GLU A 26 9.10 2.11 13.98
C GLU A 26 8.19 1.02 13.40
N GLN A 27 7.01 1.39 12.91
CA GLN A 27 6.03 0.46 12.35
C GLN A 27 6.14 0.31 10.83
N GLN A 28 6.83 1.21 10.11
CA GLN A 28 6.94 1.15 8.65
C GLN A 28 7.45 -0.20 8.13
N ARG A 29 8.44 -0.79 8.80
CA ARG A 29 8.96 -2.11 8.41
C ARG A 29 7.92 -3.20 8.56
N LEU A 30 7.18 -3.21 9.67
CA LEU A 30 6.14 -4.20 9.96
C LEU A 30 4.97 -4.07 9.00
N VAL A 31 4.56 -2.84 8.69
CA VAL A 31 3.46 -2.56 7.75
C VAL A 31 3.84 -2.97 6.33
N ARG A 32 5.08 -2.69 5.88
CA ARG A 32 5.59 -3.17 4.59
C ARG A 32 5.62 -4.70 4.51
N GLU A 33 6.03 -5.36 5.58
CA GLU A 33 6.04 -6.83 5.64
C GLU A 33 4.62 -7.39 5.61
N ALA A 34 3.69 -6.80 6.37
CA ALA A 34 2.27 -7.18 6.34
C ALA A 34 1.69 -7.07 4.92
N ALA A 35 1.96 -5.97 4.21
CA ALA A 35 1.51 -5.78 2.83
C ALA A 35 2.08 -6.86 1.88
N ARG A 36 3.36 -7.21 2.03
CA ARG A 36 4.02 -8.24 1.21
C ARG A 36 3.55 -9.66 1.52
N SER A 37 3.19 -9.94 2.77
CA SER A 37 2.69 -11.24 3.19
C SER A 37 1.20 -11.46 2.90
N CYS A 38 0.44 -10.39 2.61
CA CYS A 38 -0.98 -10.51 2.24
C CYS A 38 -1.14 -11.19 0.87
N PRO A 39 -1.67 -12.43 0.81
CA PRO A 39 -1.80 -13.16 -0.45
C PRO A 39 -2.77 -12.49 -1.43
N GLU A 40 -3.79 -11.82 -0.89
CA GLU A 40 -4.81 -11.06 -1.61
C GLU A 40 -4.38 -9.63 -1.97
N ARG A 41 -3.20 -9.19 -1.53
CA ARG A 41 -2.64 -7.85 -1.78
C ARG A 41 -3.59 -6.69 -1.42
N ALA A 42 -4.44 -6.87 -0.40
CA ALA A 42 -5.42 -5.87 0.03
C ALA A 42 -4.83 -4.67 0.80
N ILE A 43 -3.56 -4.72 1.19
CA ILE A 43 -2.89 -3.62 1.90
C ILE A 43 -2.07 -2.81 0.89
N HIS A 44 -2.44 -1.54 0.71
CA HIS A 44 -1.76 -0.61 -0.17
C HIS A 44 -1.03 0.47 0.65
N LEU A 45 0.21 0.78 0.28
CA LEU A 45 1.02 1.79 0.94
C LEU A 45 1.24 2.97 -0.02
N ALA A 46 0.72 4.14 0.34
CA ALA A 46 0.69 5.31 -0.53
C ALA A 46 2.08 5.88 -0.87
N ASP A 47 3.06 5.72 0.02
CA ASP A 47 4.44 6.24 -0.14
C ASP A 47 5.48 5.12 -0.30
N ASP A 48 5.04 3.89 -0.64
CA ASP A 48 5.99 2.80 -0.82
C ASP A 48 6.49 2.78 -2.28
N PRO A 49 7.81 2.92 -2.52
CA PRO A 49 8.36 3.02 -3.86
C PRO A 49 8.14 1.75 -4.69
N ASP A 50 7.86 0.62 -4.03
CA ASP A 50 7.54 -0.67 -4.62
C ASP A 50 6.08 -0.71 -5.17
N THR A 51 5.18 0.10 -4.61
CA THR A 51 3.77 0.19 -5.06
C THR A 51 3.59 1.20 -6.20
N ALA A 52 4.47 2.21 -6.28
CA ALA A 52 4.45 3.21 -7.36
C ALA A 52 4.70 2.64 -8.77
N ALA A 53 5.33 1.46 -8.86
CA ALA A 53 5.56 0.77 -10.14
C ALA A 53 4.28 0.21 -10.79
N ASP A 54 3.16 0.13 -10.05
CA ASP A 54 1.84 -0.30 -10.55
C ASP A 54 0.89 0.89 -10.82
N ALA A 55 1.36 2.13 -10.68
CA ALA A 55 0.60 3.29 -11.14
C ALA A 55 0.33 3.14 -12.65
N PRO A 56 -0.89 3.45 -13.15
CA PRO A 56 -1.17 3.33 -14.57
C PRO A 56 -0.15 4.17 -15.32
N HIS A 57 0.67 3.48 -16.13
CA HIS A 57 1.55 4.09 -17.11
C HIS A 57 0.67 5.02 -17.94
N THR A 58 0.66 6.30 -17.58
CA THR A 58 0.12 7.32 -18.46
C THR A 58 1.18 7.39 -19.55
N PRO A 59 0.90 6.91 -20.78
CA PRO A 59 1.87 7.08 -21.83
C PRO A 59 2.08 8.59 -21.95
N ASP A 60 3.31 9.01 -21.70
CA ASP A 60 3.81 10.34 -22.05
C ASP A 60 3.33 10.60 -23.47
N GLY A 61 2.37 11.51 -23.62
CA GLY A 61 1.72 11.80 -24.87
C GLY A 61 2.77 12.31 -25.82
N GLY A 62 3.28 11.41 -26.67
CA GLY A 62 4.30 11.70 -27.64
C GLY A 62 3.92 12.94 -28.43
N ASP A 63 4.72 13.98 -28.26
CA ASP A 63 4.76 15.15 -29.13
C ASP A 63 5.14 14.67 -30.53
N HIS A 64 4.13 14.32 -31.33
CA HIS A 64 4.28 14.25 -32.79
C HIS A 64 4.15 15.68 -33.32
N GLY A 65 5.16 16.50 -32.99
CA GLY A 65 5.38 17.80 -33.57
C GLY A 65 6.08 17.66 -34.92
N GLU A 66 5.43 18.14 -35.96
CA GLU A 66 5.77 18.06 -37.37
C GLU A 66 7.11 18.73 -37.75
N HIS A 67 7.92 18.05 -38.59
CA HIS A 67 8.57 18.62 -39.79
C HIS A 67 9.17 17.56 -40.71
#